data_AF-A0A8C0XEG8-F1
#
_entry.id   AF-A0A8C0XEG8-F1
#
_cell.length_a   1.000
_cell.length_b   1.000
_cell.length_c   1.000
_cell.angle_alpha   90.00
_cell.angle_beta   90.00
_cell.angle_gamma   90.00
#
_symmetry.space_group_name_H-M   'P 1'
#
loop_
_entity.id
_entity.type
_entity.pdbx_description
1 polymer ?
#
loop_
_entity_poly.entity_id
_entity_poly.type
_entity_poly.pdbx_seq_one_letter_code
_entity_poly.pdbx_strand_id
1 'polypeptide(L)' 'MDKRTKKVGTVSKYGTRYGASLQKMEKKIEISQHTNYTCSFCGKIKMRRQAVGIWHCGSCMKTVAGGTSLVYNKMG' A
#
# COMPACT_ATOMS: atom_id res chain seq x y z
N MET A 1 -17.27 -6.50 -15.36
CA MET A 1 -15.89 -5.97 -15.25
C MET A 1 -14.93 -7.05 -15.71
N ASP A 2 -14.12 -6.81 -16.74
CA ASP A 2 -13.12 -7.78 -17.19
C ASP A 2 -11.71 -7.43 -16.65
N LYS A 3 -10.90 -8.46 -16.40
CA LYS A 3 -9.56 -8.30 -15.82
C LYS A 3 -8.56 -7.87 -16.89
N ARG A 4 -8.27 -6.56 -16.94
CA ARG A 4 -7.36 -5.95 -17.93
C ARG A 4 -5.94 -6.52 -17.99
N THR A 5 -5.41 -7.10 -16.90
CA THR A 5 -4.02 -7.63 -16.89
C THR A 5 -3.95 -9.03 -16.31
N LYS A 6 -3.21 -9.94 -16.98
CA LYS A 6 -3.01 -11.32 -16.51
C LYS A 6 -2.07 -11.41 -15.30
N LYS A 7 -0.92 -10.71 -15.35
CA LYS A 7 0.19 -10.83 -14.37
C LYS A 7 0.61 -9.51 -13.72
N VAL A 8 0.72 -8.43 -14.50
CA VAL A 8 1.42 -7.20 -14.09
C VAL A 8 0.70 -6.36 -13.04
N GLY A 9 -0.63 -6.25 -13.07
CA GLY A 9 -1.39 -5.47 -12.07
C GLY A 9 -1.04 -3.98 -12.09
N THR A 10 -0.86 -3.36 -10.91
CA THR A 10 -0.60 -1.92 -10.74
C THR A 10 0.64 -1.42 -11.48
N VAL A 11 1.64 -2.28 -11.61
CA VAL A 11 2.93 -2.01 -12.28
C VAL A 11 2.79 -1.91 -13.80
N SER A 12 1.60 -2.14 -14.37
CA SER A 12 1.34 -1.92 -15.80
C SER A 12 1.63 -0.49 -16.26
N LYS A 13 1.63 0.50 -15.35
CA LYS A 13 1.96 1.90 -15.66
C LYS A 13 3.40 2.11 -16.17
N TYR A 14 4.31 1.20 -15.85
CA TYR A 14 5.70 1.30 -16.30
C TYR A 14 5.92 0.75 -17.72
N GLY A 15 4.97 -0.04 -18.26
CA GLY A 15 5.06 -0.67 -19.57
C GLY A 15 6.19 -1.69 -19.66
N THR A 16 6.93 -1.67 -20.76
CA THR A 16 8.07 -2.58 -21.03
C THR A 16 9.38 -2.18 -20.34
N ARG A 17 9.41 -1.06 -19.61
CA ARG A 17 10.63 -0.50 -19.01
C ARG A 17 11.03 -1.23 -17.72
N TYR A 18 12.31 -1.11 -17.34
CA TYR A 18 12.93 -1.58 -16.07
C TYR A 18 13.07 -3.10 -15.88
N GLY A 19 12.39 -3.93 -16.69
CA GLY A 19 12.53 -5.38 -16.64
C GLY A 19 11.73 -6.06 -15.51
N ALA A 20 11.56 -7.38 -15.63
CA ALA A 20 10.58 -8.12 -14.83
C ALA A 20 10.94 -8.30 -13.34
N SER A 21 12.23 -8.33 -13.00
CA SER A 21 12.71 -8.49 -11.62
C SER A 21 12.37 -7.27 -10.77
N LEU A 22 12.73 -6.07 -11.24
CA LEU A 22 12.42 -4.80 -10.58
C LEU A 22 10.90 -4.60 -10.46
N GLN A 23 10.15 -4.87 -11.55
CA GLN A 23 8.70 -4.76 -11.56
C GLN A 23 8.01 -5.67 -10.52
N LYS A 24 8.53 -6.88 -10.26
CA LYS A 24 7.98 -7.78 -9.23
C LYS A 24 8.19 -7.24 -7.82
N MET A 25 9.32 -6.59 -7.55
CA MET A 25 9.62 -6.00 -6.24
C MET A 25 8.74 -4.76 -5.99
N GLU A 26 8.71 -3.84 -6.96
CA GLU A 26 7.88 -2.64 -6.93
C GLU A 26 6.40 -2.98 -6.75
N LYS A 27 5.90 -4.04 -7.42
CA LYS A 27 4.52 -4.50 -7.26
C LYS A 27 4.16 -4.78 -5.80
N LYS A 28 5.05 -5.43 -5.05
CA LYS A 28 4.79 -5.78 -3.64
C LYS A 28 4.70 -4.52 -2.79
N ILE A 29 5.59 -3.56 -3.03
CA ILE A 29 5.66 -2.29 -2.31
C ILE A 29 4.46 -1.40 -2.64
N GLU A 30 4.10 -1.28 -3.92
CA GLU A 30 2.94 -0.48 -4.34
C GLU A 30 1.64 -1.00 -3.77
N ILE A 31 1.43 -2.32 -3.79
CA ILE A 31 0.23 -2.93 -3.21
C ILE A 31 0.17 -2.58 -1.72
N SER A 32 1.25 -2.78 -0.96
CA SER A 32 1.24 -2.49 0.48
C SER A 32 0.99 -1.01 0.78
N GLN A 33 1.50 -0.10 -0.05
CA GLN A 33 1.28 1.34 0.13
C GLN A 33 -0.15 1.79 -0.20
N HIS A 34 -0.80 1.18 -1.19
CA HIS A 34 -2.16 1.57 -1.63
C HIS A 34 -3.29 0.77 -0.98
N THR A 35 -2.96 -0.31 -0.26
CA THR A 35 -3.97 -1.08 0.49
C THR A 35 -4.54 -0.29 1.65
N ASN A 36 -5.84 -0.42 1.88
CA ASN A 36 -6.47 0.06 3.10
C ASN A 36 -6.22 -0.95 4.21
N TYR A 37 -5.81 -0.46 5.38
CA TYR A 37 -5.58 -1.29 6.56
C TYR A 37 -6.65 -1.07 7.63
N THR A 38 -6.76 -2.06 8.52
CA THR A 38 -7.58 -1.99 9.72
C THR A 38 -6.94 -1.03 10.72
N CYS A 39 -7.72 -0.06 11.18
CA CYS A 39 -7.30 0.88 12.21
C CYS A 39 -7.43 0.25 13.60
N SER A 40 -6.34 0.23 14.39
CA SER A 40 -6.36 -0.29 15.77
C SER A 40 -7.22 0.52 16.74
N PHE A 41 -7.55 1.77 16.41
CA PHE A 41 -8.35 2.63 17.29
C PHE A 41 -9.85 2.41 17.13
N CYS A 42 -10.34 2.30 15.88
CA CYS A 42 -11.78 2.24 15.59
C CYS A 42 -12.22 0.95 14.89
N GLY A 43 -11.31 -0.01 14.65
CA GLY A 43 -11.60 -1.31 14.03
C GLY A 43 -11.99 -1.28 12.55
N LYS A 44 -12.13 -0.09 11.94
CA LYS A 44 -12.57 0.08 10.54
C LYS A 44 -11.39 -0.02 9.57
N ILE A 45 -11.62 -0.61 8.40
CA ILE A 45 -10.65 -0.72 7.30
C ILE A 45 -10.61 0.61 6.50
N LYS A 46 -10.13 1.67 7.16
CA LYS A 46 -10.05 3.03 6.60
C LYS A 46 -8.70 3.71 6.85
N MET A 47 -7.68 2.94 7.22
CA MET A 47 -6.32 3.43 7.41
C MET A 47 -5.62 3.50 6.04
N ARG A 48 -5.16 4.69 5.66
CA ARG A 48 -4.49 4.98 4.38
C ARG A 48 -3.18 5.73 4.60
N ARG A 49 -2.23 5.53 3.71
CA ARG A 49 -0.96 6.26 3.74
C ARG A 49 -1.20 7.69 3.26
N GLN A 50 -0.76 8.68 4.03
CA GLN A 50 -0.82 10.09 3.64
C GLN A 50 0.56 10.60 3.20
N ALA A 51 1.60 10.23 3.93
CA ALA A 51 2.98 10.52 3.59
C ALA A 51 3.90 9.36 3.98
N VAL A 52 5.21 9.50 3.72
CA VAL A 52 6.20 8.53 4.15
C VAL A 52 6.18 8.42 5.68
N GLY A 53 5.94 7.21 6.20
CA GLY A 53 5.85 6.96 7.64
C GLY A 53 4.60 7.52 8.32
N ILE A 54 3.70 8.20 7.60
CA ILE A 54 2.49 8.81 8.18
C ILE A 54 1.24 8.16 7.60
N TRP A 55 0.43 7.59 8.48
CA TRP A 55 -0.81 6.90 8.14
C TRP A 55 -2.00 7.58 8.81
N HIS A 56 -3.06 7.81 8.05
CA HIS A 56 -4.25 8.52 8.52
C HIS A 56 -5.49 7.64 8.38
N CYS A 57 -6.30 7.60 9.44
CA CYS A 57 -7.59 6.91 9.42
C CYS A 57 -8.72 7.87 9.06
N GLY A 58 -9.40 7.62 7.94
CA GLY A 58 -10.52 8.46 7.49
C GLY A 58 -11.79 8.39 8.36
N SER A 59 -11.91 7.47 9.31
CA SER A 59 -13.08 7.40 10.20
C SER A 59 -12.88 8.04 11.56
N CYS A 60 -11.75 7.78 12.23
CA CYS A 60 -11.48 8.33 13.56
C CYS A 60 -10.56 9.56 13.53
N MET A 61 -10.12 9.98 12.33
CA MET A 61 -9.23 11.12 12.09
C MET A 61 -7.94 11.06 12.91
N LYS A 62 -7.49 9.85 13.24
CA LYS A 62 -6.23 9.62 13.94
C LYS A 62 -5.12 9.41 12.92
N THR A 63 -3.99 10.07 13.18
CA THR A 63 -2.75 9.91 12.43
C THR A 63 -1.77 9.10 13.26
N VAL A 64 -1.09 8.14 12.63
CA VAL A 64 -0.15 7.22 13.26
C VAL A 64 1.18 7.27 12.51
N ALA A 65 2.27 7.30 13.26
CA ALA A 65 3.60 7.05 12.74
C ALA A 65 3.78 5.54 12.53
N GLY A 66 4.04 5.14 11.29
CA GLY A 66 4.21 3.74 10.88
C GLY A 66 5.45 3.55 10.02
N GLY A 67 5.57 2.37 9.42
CA GLY A 67 6.63 2.09 8.46
C GLY A 67 6.43 2.80 7.12
N THR A 68 7.50 2.82 6.32
CA THR A 68 7.51 3.40 4.97
C THR A 68 6.57 2.66 4.01
N SER A 69 6.46 1.34 4.15
CA SER A 69 5.65 0.46 3.29
C SER A 69 4.48 -0.24 4.00
N LEU A 70 4.49 -0.30 5.32
CA LEU A 70 3.49 -0.99 6.17
C LEU A 70 3.10 -0.09 7.35
N VAL A 71 1.85 -0.17 7.80
CA VAL A 71 1.35 0.63 8.96
C VAL A 71 2.07 0.25 10.24
N TYR A 72 2.20 -1.05 10.51
CA TYR A 72 2.85 -1.58 11.71
C TYR A 72 4.20 -2.17 11.30
N ASN A 73 5.27 -1.69 11.92
CA ASN A 73 6.58 -2.29 11.74
C ASN A 73 6.65 -3.57 12.56
N LYS A 74 7.11 -4.68 11.97
CA LYS A 74 7.16 -6.00 12.61
C LYS A 74 8.37 -6.17 13.54
N MET A 75 8.84 -5.05 14.11
CA MET A 75 9.93 -5.01 15.08
C MET A 75 9.34 -4.66 16.44
N GLY A 76 8.83 -5.69 17.09
CA GLY A 76 8.26 -5.75 18.43
C GLY A 76 8.05 -7.21 18.78
#